data_AF-A0A6J6G4H5-F1
#
_entry.id   AF-A0A6J6G4H5-F1
#
_cell.length_a   1.000
_cell.length_b   1.000
_cell.length_c   1.000
_cell.angle_alpha   90.00
_cell.angle_beta   90.00
_cell.angle_gamma   90.00
#
_symmetry.space_group_name_H-M   'P 1'
#
loop_
_entity.id
_entity.type
_entity.pdbx_description
1 polymer ?
#
loop_
_entity_poly.entity_id
_entity_poly.type
_entity_poly.pdbx_seq_one_letter_code
_entity_poly.pdbx_strand_id
1 'polypeptide(L)'
;MNYRDGWLEPTIELRKKIVREIRRVRPQRMLIQSPERNWDRLFSSHPDHMAAGEAAIQAVYPDARNAFAFQDLLEEGLEPWRVLEVWVMSHNAPDHHIDITDTFDRKIAALHAHVSQTSHNSEMPAMVRAWGERNAAAVGLPEGRIAEVFRIVDTK
;
A
#
# COMPACT_ATOMS: atom_id res chain seq x y z
N MET A 1 -11.63 6.68 5.61
CA MET A 1 -12.45 7.57 4.75
C MET A 1 -13.92 7.10 4.59
N ASN A 2 -14.36 6.09 5.35
CA ASN A 2 -15.76 5.62 5.49
C ASN A 2 -16.47 5.23 4.18
N TYR A 3 -15.73 4.65 3.24
CA TYR A 3 -16.32 3.97 2.08
C TYR A 3 -16.82 2.58 2.49
N ARG A 4 -17.88 2.10 1.85
CA ARG A 4 -18.40 0.75 2.06
C ARG A 4 -17.42 -0.27 1.47
N ASP A 5 -17.14 -1.31 2.25
CA ASP A 5 -16.29 -2.42 1.82
C ASP A 5 -16.87 -3.13 0.58
N GLY A 6 -16.02 -3.37 -0.42
CA GLY A 6 -16.34 -3.95 -1.71
C GLY A 6 -16.94 -2.99 -2.74
N TRP A 7 -17.04 -1.69 -2.42
CA TRP A 7 -17.69 -0.66 -3.25
C TRP A 7 -16.75 0.49 -3.62
N LEU A 8 -15.44 0.35 -3.37
CA LEU A 8 -14.52 1.46 -3.58
C LEU A 8 -14.29 1.68 -5.08
N GLU A 9 -14.46 2.93 -5.51
CA GLU A 9 -14.14 3.39 -6.87
C GLU A 9 -13.10 4.52 -6.83
N PRO A 10 -12.20 4.63 -7.83
CA PRO A 10 -11.18 5.67 -7.89
C PRO A 10 -11.77 7.01 -8.38
N THR A 11 -12.70 7.58 -7.62
CA THR A 11 -13.36 8.84 -8.00
C THR A 11 -12.50 10.07 -7.70
N ILE A 12 -12.83 11.19 -8.34
CA ILE A 12 -12.15 12.47 -8.12
C ILE A 12 -12.25 12.94 -6.65
N GLU A 13 -13.34 12.62 -5.97
CA GLU A 13 -13.62 12.94 -4.57
C GLU A 13 -12.75 12.11 -3.62
N LEU A 14 -12.58 10.81 -3.91
CA LEU A 14 -11.64 9.97 -3.17
C LEU A 14 -10.21 10.49 -3.36
N ARG A 15 -9.84 10.80 -4.61
CA ARG A 15 -8.53 11.36 -4.95
C ARG A 15 -8.25 12.67 -4.22
N LYS A 16 -9.22 13.58 -4.17
CA LYS A 16 -9.15 14.83 -3.39
C LYS A 16 -8.94 14.59 -1.90
N LYS A 17 -9.65 13.62 -1.30
CA LYS A 17 -9.46 13.24 0.10
C LYS A 17 -8.03 12.74 0.35
N ILE A 18 -7.46 11.97 -0.57
CA ILE A 18 -6.07 11.50 -0.46
C ILE A 18 -5.10 12.70 -0.61
N VAL A 19 -5.31 13.59 -1.57
CA VAL A 19 -4.47 14.80 -1.73
C VAL A 19 -4.49 15.68 -0.49
N ARG A 20 -5.66 15.86 0.14
CA ARG A 20 -5.76 16.57 1.43
C ARG A 20 -4.82 15.98 2.47
N GLU A 21 -4.83 14.65 2.63
CA GLU A 21 -3.95 13.96 3.58
C GLU A 21 -2.46 14.05 3.20
N ILE A 22 -2.12 13.96 1.91
CA ILE A 22 -0.75 14.14 1.44
C ILE A 22 -0.24 15.55 1.78
N ARG A 23 -1.02 16.60 1.46
CA ARG A 23 -0.62 18.00 1.73
C ARG A 23 -0.59 18.33 3.23
N ARG A 24 -1.42 17.65 4.04
CA ARG A 24 -1.45 17.78 5.50
C ARG A 24 -0.26 17.12 6.18
N VAL A 25 0.05 15.86 5.84
CA VAL A 25 1.09 15.06 6.50
C VAL A 25 2.47 15.26 5.86
N ARG A 26 2.51 15.68 4.60
CA ARG A 26 3.74 15.91 3.83
C ARG A 26 4.67 14.69 3.82
N PRO A 27 4.19 13.51 3.40
CA PRO A 27 4.98 12.28 3.45
C PRO A 27 6.08 12.28 2.38
N GLN A 28 7.26 11.79 2.74
CA GLN A 28 8.33 11.53 1.77
C GLN A 28 8.04 10.27 0.93
N ARG A 29 7.37 9.28 1.53
CA ARG A 29 7.03 7.97 0.94
C ARG A 29 5.57 7.64 1.15
N MET A 30 4.93 7.05 0.14
CA MET A 30 3.64 6.39 0.29
C MET A 30 3.75 4.89 0.04
N LEU A 31 3.02 4.09 0.81
CA LEU A 31 2.84 2.66 0.59
C LEU A 31 1.42 2.43 0.07
N ILE A 32 1.27 1.80 -1.10
CA ILE A 32 -0.03 1.60 -1.75
C ILE A 32 -0.19 0.16 -2.23
N GLN A 33 -1.43 -0.25 -2.51
CA GLN A 33 -1.70 -1.48 -3.25
C GLN A 33 -1.43 -1.27 -4.75
N SER A 34 -1.11 -2.36 -5.45
CA SER A 34 -1.02 -2.37 -6.92
C SER A 34 -2.38 -2.02 -7.55
N PRO A 35 -2.43 -1.02 -8.47
CA PRO A 35 -3.61 -0.79 -9.31
C PRO A 35 -3.75 -1.83 -10.43
N GLU A 36 -2.73 -2.67 -10.66
CA GLU A 36 -2.71 -3.67 -11.72
C GLU A 36 -3.32 -5.00 -11.28
N ARG A 37 -4.07 -5.62 -12.18
CA ARG A 37 -4.62 -6.97 -11.99
C ARG A 37 -3.51 -8.00 -12.06
N ASN A 38 -3.33 -8.76 -10.99
CA ASN A 38 -2.46 -9.93 -10.96
C ASN A 38 -3.28 -11.20 -11.22
N TRP A 39 -3.25 -11.70 -12.46
CA TRP A 39 -3.99 -12.90 -12.87
C TRP A 39 -3.46 -14.19 -12.21
N ASP A 40 -2.16 -14.26 -11.90
CA ASP A 40 -1.54 -15.41 -11.24
C ASP A 40 -1.89 -15.47 -9.73
N ARG A 41 -2.29 -14.33 -9.15
CA ARG A 41 -2.68 -14.20 -7.75
C ARG A 41 -3.95 -13.37 -7.60
N LEU A 42 -5.04 -13.83 -8.19
CA LEU A 42 -6.30 -13.07 -8.29
C LEU A 42 -6.80 -12.49 -6.95
N PHE A 43 -6.68 -13.22 -5.84
CA PHE A 43 -7.09 -12.76 -4.51
C PHE A 43 -6.32 -11.53 -4.01
N SER A 44 -5.10 -11.28 -4.49
CA SER A 44 -4.36 -10.05 -4.19
C SER A 44 -4.95 -8.83 -4.89
N SER A 45 -5.72 -9.05 -5.95
CA SER A 45 -6.34 -8.03 -6.78
C SER A 45 -7.81 -7.81 -6.45
N HIS A 46 -8.20 -7.80 -5.18
CA HIS A 46 -9.56 -7.41 -4.80
C HIS A 46 -9.91 -6.04 -5.42
N PRO A 47 -11.12 -5.80 -5.95
CA PRO A 47 -11.49 -4.52 -6.57
C PRO A 47 -11.13 -3.30 -5.72
N ASP A 48 -11.41 -3.34 -4.41
CA ASP A 48 -11.04 -2.26 -3.49
C ASP A 48 -9.53 -2.03 -3.37
N HIS A 49 -8.69 -3.08 -3.46
CA HIS A 49 -7.23 -2.90 -3.47
C HIS A 49 -6.79 -2.12 -4.72
N MET A 50 -7.34 -2.48 -5.88
CA MET A 50 -7.01 -1.82 -7.14
C MET A 50 -7.52 -0.39 -7.17
N ALA A 51 -8.77 -0.15 -6.75
CA ALA A 51 -9.34 1.19 -6.66
C ALA A 51 -8.58 2.09 -5.69
N ALA A 52 -8.16 1.55 -4.54
CA ALA A 52 -7.33 2.29 -3.58
C ALA A 52 -5.94 2.61 -4.16
N GLY A 53 -5.30 1.64 -4.82
CA GLY A 53 -4.01 1.83 -5.51
C GLY A 53 -4.10 2.91 -6.59
N GLU A 54 -5.13 2.83 -7.43
CA GLU A 54 -5.35 3.77 -8.53
C GLU A 54 -5.62 5.19 -8.02
N ALA A 55 -6.52 5.35 -7.06
CA ALA A 55 -6.79 6.66 -6.46
C ALA A 55 -5.56 7.25 -5.77
N ALA A 56 -4.75 6.41 -5.12
CA ALA A 56 -3.54 6.84 -4.42
C ALA A 56 -2.44 7.29 -5.39
N ILE A 57 -2.17 6.55 -6.46
CA ILE A 57 -1.11 6.93 -7.41
C ILE A 57 -1.49 8.19 -8.20
N GLN A 58 -2.77 8.35 -8.57
CA GLN A 58 -3.26 9.58 -9.21
C GLN A 58 -3.20 10.78 -8.24
N ALA A 59 -3.45 10.57 -6.94
CA ALA A 59 -3.30 11.62 -5.92
C ALA A 59 -1.83 12.02 -5.74
N VAL A 60 -0.90 11.07 -5.76
CA VAL A 60 0.55 11.35 -5.73
C VAL A 60 0.98 12.14 -6.96
N TYR A 61 0.62 11.66 -8.15
CA TYR A 61 0.97 12.29 -9.42
C TYR A 61 -0.24 12.36 -10.36
N PRO A 62 -0.61 13.55 -10.85
CA PRO A 62 0.07 14.84 -10.65
C PRO A 62 -0.46 15.66 -9.47
N ASP A 63 -1.51 15.23 -8.78
CA ASP A 63 -2.39 16.16 -8.05
C ASP A 63 -1.76 16.78 -6.80
N ALA A 64 -1.08 16.01 -5.95
CA ALA A 64 -0.57 16.51 -4.68
C ALA A 64 0.46 17.63 -4.86
N ARG A 65 1.27 17.54 -5.92
CA ARG A 65 2.32 18.53 -6.25
C ARG A 65 1.83 19.70 -7.09
N ASN A 66 0.60 19.65 -7.61
CA ASN A 66 0.07 20.65 -8.52
C ASN A 66 -0.80 21.68 -7.77
N ALA A 67 -0.37 22.95 -7.72
CA ALA A 67 -1.14 24.03 -7.11
C ALA A 67 -2.50 24.28 -7.77
N PHE A 68 -2.67 23.89 -9.05
CA PHE A 68 -3.93 24.01 -9.77
C PHE A 68 -4.89 22.84 -9.55
N ALA A 69 -4.41 21.73 -8.97
CA ALA A 69 -5.27 20.63 -8.57
C ALA A 69 -5.88 20.93 -7.19
N PHE A 70 -7.22 20.81 -7.10
CA PHE A 70 -7.97 21.01 -5.85
C PHE A 70 -7.64 22.34 -5.16
N GLN A 71 -7.89 23.46 -5.84
CA GLN A 71 -7.55 24.80 -5.36
C GLN A 71 -8.23 25.16 -4.02
N ASP A 72 -9.38 24.56 -3.71
CA ASP A 72 -10.03 24.73 -2.41
C ASP A 72 -9.17 24.18 -1.25
N LEU A 73 -8.32 23.18 -1.49
CA LEU A 73 -7.35 22.74 -0.48
C LEU A 73 -6.27 23.79 -0.24
N LEU A 74 -5.90 24.58 -1.25
CA LEU A 74 -4.98 25.70 -1.07
C LEU A 74 -5.63 26.82 -0.24
N GLU A 75 -6.93 27.08 -0.46
CA GLU A 75 -7.72 27.99 0.37
C GLU A 75 -7.83 27.50 1.82
N GLU A 76 -7.83 26.18 2.06
CA GLU A 76 -7.69 25.56 3.39
C GLU A 76 -6.28 25.70 4.00
N GLY A 77 -5.31 26.30 3.29
CA GLY A 77 -3.91 26.44 3.71
C GLY A 77 -3.06 25.17 3.49
N LEU A 78 -3.55 24.21 2.70
CA LEU A 78 -2.83 22.99 2.38
C LEU A 78 -2.00 23.19 1.10
N GLU A 79 -0.76 23.59 1.32
CA GLU A 79 0.24 23.79 0.28
C GLU A 79 0.55 22.50 -0.52
N PRO A 80 0.84 22.61 -1.82
CA PRO A 80 1.27 21.48 -2.64
C PRO A 80 2.45 20.73 -2.03
N TRP A 81 2.46 19.42 -2.18
CA TRP A 81 3.51 18.56 -1.65
C TRP A 81 3.95 17.52 -2.67
N ARG A 82 5.27 17.32 -2.76
CA ARG A 82 5.87 16.29 -3.60
C ARG A 82 6.20 15.08 -2.74
N VAL A 83 5.47 13.99 -2.94
CA VAL A 83 5.88 12.67 -2.47
C VAL A 83 7.09 12.25 -3.31
N LEU A 84 8.16 11.75 -2.66
CA LEU A 84 9.42 11.46 -3.34
C LEU A 84 9.47 10.03 -3.90
N GLU A 85 8.75 9.11 -3.28
CA GLU A 85 8.67 7.73 -3.73
C GLU A 85 7.35 7.05 -3.34
N VAL A 86 6.93 6.09 -4.15
CA VAL A 86 5.79 5.22 -3.87
C VAL A 86 6.26 3.78 -3.84
N TRP A 87 5.91 3.08 -2.77
CA TRP A 87 6.15 1.65 -2.61
C TRP A 87 4.85 0.92 -2.92
N VAL A 88 4.86 0.11 -3.97
CA VAL A 88 3.67 -0.62 -4.42
C VAL A 88 3.74 -2.06 -3.92
N MET A 89 2.74 -2.43 -3.11
CA MET A 89 2.54 -3.78 -2.62
C MET A 89 1.82 -4.64 -3.65
N SER A 90 1.97 -5.97 -3.54
CA SER A 90 1.24 -6.95 -4.37
C SER A 90 1.48 -6.83 -5.89
N HIS A 91 2.52 -6.10 -6.31
CA HIS A 91 2.93 -6.05 -7.71
C HIS A 91 3.44 -7.43 -8.16
N ASN A 92 3.19 -7.80 -9.42
CA ASN A 92 3.67 -9.05 -10.03
C ASN A 92 5.19 -9.07 -10.32
N ALA A 93 5.89 -7.94 -10.17
CA ALA A 93 7.30 -7.78 -10.50
C ALA A 93 7.96 -6.80 -9.51
N PRO A 94 8.03 -7.14 -8.21
CA PRO A 94 8.69 -6.32 -7.22
C PRO A 94 10.20 -6.23 -7.49
N ASP A 95 10.80 -5.07 -7.22
CA ASP A 95 12.22 -4.78 -7.41
C ASP A 95 12.94 -4.38 -6.11
N HIS A 96 12.22 -4.38 -5.00
CA HIS A 96 12.75 -4.06 -3.67
C HIS A 96 12.25 -5.05 -2.61
N HIS A 97 13.04 -5.27 -1.58
CA HIS A 97 12.67 -6.11 -0.45
C HIS A 97 13.21 -5.58 0.87
N ILE A 98 12.54 -5.95 1.96
CA ILE A 98 12.96 -5.71 3.33
C ILE A 98 12.96 -7.03 4.07
N ASP A 99 14.11 -7.40 4.68
CA ASP A 99 14.18 -8.50 5.64
C ASP A 99 13.43 -8.07 6.92
N ILE A 100 12.34 -8.77 7.21
CA ILE A 100 11.49 -8.52 8.39
C ILE A 100 11.65 -9.61 9.45
N THR A 101 12.64 -10.49 9.34
CA THR A 101 12.83 -11.66 10.23
C THR A 101 12.73 -11.27 11.71
N ASP A 102 13.47 -10.25 12.12
CA ASP A 102 13.54 -9.79 13.53
C ASP A 102 12.28 -9.06 14.00
N THR A 103 11.37 -8.72 13.07
CA THR A 103 10.12 -8.00 13.35
C THR A 103 8.87 -8.82 13.02
N PHE A 104 9.05 -10.06 12.57
CA PHE A 104 7.95 -10.91 12.10
C PHE A 104 6.91 -11.16 13.20
N ASP A 105 7.36 -11.41 14.43
CA ASP A 105 6.44 -11.63 15.55
C ASP A 105 5.58 -10.40 15.85
N ARG A 106 6.12 -9.18 15.64
CA ARG A 106 5.35 -7.94 15.76
C ARG A 106 4.29 -7.83 14.67
N LYS A 107 4.59 -8.28 13.45
CA LYS A 107 3.61 -8.37 12.36
C LYS A 107 2.50 -9.36 12.68
N ILE A 108 2.82 -10.54 13.22
CA ILE A 108 1.82 -11.53 13.63
C ILE A 108 0.94 -10.99 14.77
N ALA A 109 1.54 -10.35 15.77
CA ALA A 109 0.79 -9.72 16.86
C ALA A 109 -0.17 -8.63 16.33
N ALA A 110 0.27 -7.82 15.37
CA ALA A 110 -0.58 -6.81 14.74
C ALA A 110 -1.76 -7.45 13.97
N LEU A 111 -1.53 -8.55 13.25
CA LEU A 111 -2.60 -9.28 12.56
C LEU A 111 -3.63 -9.85 13.54
N HIS A 112 -3.19 -10.44 14.66
CA HIS A 112 -4.10 -10.96 15.68
C HIS A 112 -4.93 -9.88 16.39
N ALA A 113 -4.50 -8.63 16.39
CA ALA A 113 -5.31 -7.52 16.92
C ALA A 113 -6.61 -7.32 16.12
N HIS A 114 -6.68 -7.77 14.87
CA HIS A 114 -7.90 -7.78 14.06
C HIS A 114 -8.77 -9.01 14.37
N VAL A 115 -9.28 -9.08 15.61
CA VAL A 115 -9.97 -10.29 16.16
C VAL A 115 -11.08 -10.80 15.24
N SER A 116 -11.99 -9.93 14.79
CA SER A 116 -13.12 -10.35 13.94
C SER A 116 -12.70 -10.94 12.59
N GLN A 117 -11.48 -10.63 12.12
CA GLN A 117 -10.96 -11.08 10.82
C GLN A 117 -10.04 -12.29 10.94
N THR A 118 -9.45 -12.53 12.11
CA THR A 118 -8.35 -13.52 12.23
C THR A 118 -8.58 -14.58 13.28
N SER A 119 -9.51 -14.40 14.23
CA SER A 119 -9.72 -15.35 15.33
C SER A 119 -10.11 -16.76 14.89
N HIS A 120 -10.70 -16.88 13.70
CA HIS A 120 -11.12 -18.16 13.11
C HIS A 120 -10.00 -18.88 12.35
N ASN A 121 -8.84 -18.25 12.12
CA ASN A 121 -7.75 -18.78 11.32
C ASN A 121 -6.52 -19.09 12.18
N SER A 122 -6.48 -20.29 12.77
CA SER A 122 -5.34 -20.77 13.57
C SER A 122 -4.06 -20.90 12.75
N GLU A 123 -4.18 -21.14 11.44
CA GLU A 123 -3.04 -21.37 10.53
C GLU A 123 -2.41 -20.07 10.00
N MET A 124 -3.01 -18.91 10.29
CA MET A 124 -2.56 -17.62 9.77
C MET A 124 -1.07 -17.35 10.01
N PRO A 125 -0.48 -17.58 11.20
CA PRO A 125 0.94 -17.34 11.42
C PRO A 125 1.84 -18.19 10.52
N ALA A 126 1.52 -19.48 10.35
CA ALA A 126 2.26 -20.39 9.49
C ALA A 126 2.13 -20.00 8.01
N MET A 127 0.92 -19.63 7.57
CA MET A 127 0.67 -19.16 6.20
C MET A 127 1.46 -17.89 5.89
N VAL A 128 1.41 -16.89 6.77
CA VAL A 128 2.10 -15.61 6.59
C VAL A 128 3.62 -15.79 6.61
N ARG A 129 4.13 -16.70 7.45
CA ARG A 129 5.55 -17.08 7.48
C ARG A 129 5.97 -17.70 6.16
N ALA A 130 5.26 -18.73 5.69
CA ALA A 130 5.55 -19.39 4.42
C ALA A 130 5.53 -18.42 3.22
N TRP A 131 4.65 -17.41 3.24
CA TRP A 131 4.66 -16.37 2.21
C TRP A 131 5.91 -15.50 2.27
N GLY A 132 6.30 -15.06 3.46
CA GLY A 132 7.51 -14.24 3.62
C GLY A 132 8.80 -15.01 3.38
N GLU A 133 8.87 -16.30 3.71
CA GLU A 133 10.00 -17.19 3.39
C GLU A 133 10.12 -17.42 1.88
N ARG A 134 8.99 -17.61 1.17
CA ARG A 134 9.01 -17.67 -0.31
C ARG A 134 9.52 -16.38 -0.93
N ASN A 135 9.11 -15.23 -0.39
CA ASN A 135 9.64 -13.94 -0.84
C ASN A 135 11.14 -13.83 -0.57
N ALA A 136 11.60 -14.21 0.63
CA ALA A 136 13.00 -14.16 1.01
C ALA A 136 13.87 -15.03 0.09
N ALA A 137 13.42 -16.25 -0.20
CA ALA A 137 14.09 -17.14 -1.15
C ALA A 137 14.14 -16.55 -2.56
N ALA A 138 13.04 -15.95 -3.04
CA ALA A 138 12.96 -15.34 -4.37
C ALA A 138 13.93 -14.15 -4.55
N VAL A 139 14.29 -13.46 -3.47
CA VAL A 139 15.25 -12.35 -3.48
C VAL A 139 16.65 -12.74 -3.01
N GLY A 140 16.91 -14.04 -2.80
CA GLY A 140 18.23 -14.58 -2.49
C GLY A 140 18.69 -14.46 -1.04
N LEU A 141 17.78 -14.26 -0.08
CA LEU A 141 18.13 -14.30 1.35
C LEU A 141 18.38 -15.74 1.82
N PRO A 142 19.20 -15.93 2.88
CA PRO A 142 19.42 -17.25 3.49
C PRO A 142 18.13 -17.94 3.96
N GLU A 143 18.18 -19.26 4.07
CA GLU A 143 17.08 -20.07 4.62
C GLU A 143 16.69 -19.60 6.04
N GLY A 144 15.39 -19.63 6.33
CA GLY A 144 14.81 -19.16 7.60
C GLY A 144 14.58 -17.64 7.66
N ARG A 145 14.98 -16.88 6.64
CA ARG A 145 14.67 -15.45 6.52
C ARG A 145 13.27 -15.21 5.96
N ILE A 146 12.73 -14.04 6.30
CA ILE A 146 11.38 -13.62 5.92
C ILE A 146 11.45 -12.23 5.31
N ALA A 147 10.89 -12.06 4.11
CA ALA A 147 10.90 -10.78 3.41
C ALA A 147 9.51 -10.27 3.03
N GLU A 148 9.35 -8.95 3.09
CA GLU A 148 8.32 -8.22 2.36
C GLU A 148 8.92 -7.63 1.09
N VAL A 149 8.14 -7.64 0.01
CA VAL A 149 8.59 -7.23 -1.33
C VAL A 149 7.70 -6.12 -1.87
N PHE A 150 8.31 -5.17 -2.56
CA PHE A 150 7.68 -3.97 -3.07
C PHE A 150 8.21 -3.65 -4.47
N ARG A 151 7.42 -2.92 -5.25
CA ARG A 151 7.92 -2.18 -6.42
C ARG A 151 8.12 -0.72 -6.01
N ILE A 152 9.31 -0.17 -6.17
CA ILE A 152 9.56 1.26 -5.92
C ILE A 152 9.33 2.06 -7.20
N VAL A 153 8.55 3.14 -7.06
CA VAL A 153 8.33 4.14 -8.11
C VAL A 153 8.92 5.46 -7.62
N ASP A 154 9.89 6.00 -8.37
CA ASP A 154 10.43 7.34 -8.12
C ASP A 154 9.45 8.40 -8.65
N THR A 155 9.08 9.36 -7.81
CA THR A 155 8.12 10.42 -8.12
C THR A 155 8.70 11.83 -7.94
N LYS A 156 10.03 11.95 -7.84
CA LYS A 156 10.75 13.22 -7.65
C LYS A 156 10.60 14.21 -8.80
#